data_AF-A0A1D1VS03-F1
#
_entry.id   AF-A0A1D1VS03-F1
#
_cell.length_a   1.000
_cell.length_b   1.000
_cell.length_c   1.000
_cell.angle_alpha   90.00
_cell.angle_beta   90.00
_cell.angle_gamma   90.00
#
_symmetry.space_group_name_H-M   'P 1'
#
loop_
_entity.id
_entity.type
_entity.pdbx_description
1 polymer ?
#
loop_
_entity_poly.entity_id
_entity_poly.type
_entity_poly.pdbx_seq_one_letter_code
_entity_poly.pdbx_strand_id
1 'polypeptide(L)'
;MMGVSFGSAKDNVMETLAGYWNKLPATNGWDVLVGCVCITLLLLMRELRVPAWKASNGRTHPPKWWDAAKEFVRLVNVSRYAIVVVVATVFEFVMEYCGQRYLSVTGKVDAKISAPEVPDFHLGGWYQFGEILTHFGSSLVLVPLLATMESMAVAKTFAHKFRYNIDVTQEFIALGAANVVSSFFGSYPVTGAFTRSALQAESGARTSMACIVTGTFVIIAIMSLSSVFQYIPKAALAAVIICACLTMFDFQIFRELWLIRKSEFFVLVLTMSMCLFLRVEYGLLIGLAVSLAMIIYPMARPVVIVRQRRRELIPSTPRLNQYTIHVTPQSSLFFPASENLKEIFNDQLFTIPVNAYSSPRESMVGNGAMALPGKEMAKASNAEMREALPPIVFDGLHLTSSDYSTLRALRSVYVNCKVAHRDIEFINTSDEILDLIMPFREKKQRNTGNNSL
;
A
#
# COMPACT_ATOMS: atom_id res chain seq x y z
N MET A 1 24.65 -1.35 -20.24
CA MET A 1 24.71 -2.34 -21.34
C MET A 1 25.43 -1.79 -22.57
N MET A 2 25.17 -0.55 -23.01
CA MET A 2 25.76 -0.02 -24.25
C MET A 2 27.15 0.64 -24.12
N GLY A 3 27.79 0.58 -22.94
CA GLY A 3 29.11 1.19 -22.70
C GLY A 3 29.13 2.72 -22.58
N VAL A 4 27.98 3.39 -22.68
CA VAL A 4 27.87 4.85 -22.64
C VAL A 4 27.62 5.35 -21.21
N SER A 5 28.38 6.36 -20.78
CA SER A 5 28.14 7.10 -19.54
C SER A 5 27.71 8.54 -19.86
N PHE A 6 26.68 9.03 -19.15
CA PHE A 6 26.27 10.43 -19.19
C PHE A 6 25.39 10.77 -17.98
N GLY A 7 25.40 12.06 -17.63
CA GLY A 7 24.50 12.64 -16.64
C GLY A 7 24.87 12.33 -15.19
N SER A 8 24.36 13.16 -14.29
CA SER A 8 24.35 12.91 -12.85
C SER A 8 23.01 12.29 -12.47
N ALA A 9 22.91 11.56 -11.35
CA ALA A 9 21.69 10.88 -10.90
C ALA A 9 20.50 11.81 -10.56
N LYS A 10 20.58 13.11 -10.92
CA LYS A 10 19.58 14.14 -10.65
C LYS A 10 18.65 14.42 -11.84
N ASP A 11 18.88 13.81 -13.00
CA ASP A 11 18.17 14.13 -14.25
C ASP A 11 16.83 13.36 -14.37
N ASN A 12 15.82 13.97 -15.00
CA ASN A 12 14.51 13.33 -15.21
C ASN A 12 14.63 12.14 -16.19
N VAL A 13 13.73 11.14 -16.09
CA VAL A 13 13.76 9.95 -16.98
C VAL A 13 13.75 10.35 -18.47
N MET A 14 13.01 11.40 -18.82
CA MET A 14 12.98 11.91 -20.20
C MET A 14 14.33 12.50 -20.65
N GLU A 15 15.03 13.22 -19.78
CA GLU A 15 16.36 13.76 -20.08
C GLU A 15 17.37 12.63 -20.23
N THR A 16 17.29 11.61 -19.38
CA THR A 16 18.16 10.42 -19.50
C THR A 16 17.90 9.65 -20.80
N LEU A 17 16.63 9.49 -21.21
CA LEU A 17 16.26 8.86 -22.48
C LEU A 17 16.76 9.66 -23.68
N ALA A 18 16.60 10.98 -23.66
CA ALA A 18 17.14 11.87 -24.70
C ALA A 18 18.67 11.79 -24.76
N GLY A 19 19.34 11.70 -23.61
CA GLY A 19 20.78 11.48 -23.49
C GLY A 19 21.23 10.16 -24.14
N TYR A 20 20.50 9.06 -23.89
CA TYR A 20 20.76 7.76 -24.54
C TYR A 20 20.57 7.88 -26.05
N TRP A 21 19.48 8.52 -26.49
CA TRP A 21 19.15 8.67 -27.91
C TRP A 21 20.24 9.42 -28.69
N ASN A 22 20.76 10.50 -28.13
CA ASN A 22 21.80 11.30 -28.78
C ASN A 22 23.16 10.60 -28.83
N LYS A 23 23.45 9.70 -27.88
CA LYS A 23 24.73 8.97 -27.80
C LYS A 23 24.67 7.54 -28.37
N LEU A 24 23.56 7.15 -29.00
CA LEU A 24 23.41 5.84 -29.65
C LEU A 24 24.57 5.49 -30.64
N PRO A 25 25.10 6.45 -31.43
CA PRO A 25 26.21 6.17 -32.34
C PRO A 25 27.55 5.90 -31.64
N ALA A 26 27.72 6.36 -30.39
CA ALA A 26 28.95 6.22 -29.62
C ALA A 26 28.97 4.94 -28.75
N THR A 27 28.09 3.99 -29.06
CA THR A 27 27.93 2.76 -28.28
C THR A 27 29.03 1.76 -28.59
N ASN A 28 29.48 1.05 -27.55
CA ASN A 28 30.48 0.00 -27.72
C ASN A 28 29.79 -1.31 -28.15
N GLY A 29 30.03 -1.75 -29.39
CA GLY A 29 29.42 -2.95 -29.95
C GLY A 29 29.74 -4.22 -29.15
N TRP A 30 30.94 -4.32 -28.57
CA TRP A 30 31.34 -5.48 -27.75
C TRP A 30 30.58 -5.56 -26.43
N ASP A 31 30.33 -4.43 -25.77
CA ASP A 31 29.53 -4.38 -24.55
C ASP A 31 28.07 -4.78 -24.82
N VAL A 32 27.51 -4.36 -25.96
CA VAL A 32 26.17 -4.77 -26.39
C VAL A 32 26.12 -6.27 -26.65
N LEU A 33 27.09 -6.82 -27.38
CA LEU A 33 27.15 -8.25 -27.69
C LEU A 33 27.25 -9.09 -26.42
N VAL A 34 28.20 -8.79 -25.53
CA VAL A 34 28.36 -9.52 -24.26
C VAL A 34 27.11 -9.39 -23.39
N GLY A 35 26.52 -8.19 -23.33
CA GLY A 35 25.26 -7.99 -22.64
C GLY A 35 24.14 -8.88 -23.18
N CYS A 36 23.94 -8.92 -24.50
CA CYS A 36 22.91 -9.74 -25.14
C CYS A 36 23.13 -11.23 -24.87
N VAL A 37 24.37 -11.71 -24.98
CA VAL A 37 24.74 -13.10 -24.66
C VAL A 37 24.47 -13.42 -23.19
N CYS A 38 24.78 -12.51 -22.27
CA CYS A 38 24.47 -12.69 -20.85
C CYS A 38 22.96 -12.79 -20.60
N ILE A 39 22.15 -11.95 -21.25
CA ILE A 39 20.69 -12.00 -21.14
C ILE A 39 20.13 -13.30 -21.70
N THR A 40 20.55 -13.72 -22.89
CA THR A 40 20.07 -14.96 -23.51
C THR A 40 20.44 -16.17 -22.66
N LEU A 41 21.66 -16.20 -22.10
CA LEU A 41 22.11 -17.28 -21.21
C LEU A 41 21.32 -17.28 -19.89
N LEU A 42 21.06 -16.12 -19.28
CA LEU A 42 20.21 -16.02 -18.08
C LEU A 42 18.77 -16.49 -18.33
N LEU A 43 18.19 -16.14 -19.49
CA LEU A 43 16.84 -16.57 -19.87
C LEU A 43 16.81 -18.08 -20.19
N LEU A 44 17.82 -18.61 -20.86
CA LEU A 44 17.95 -20.04 -21.13
C LEU A 44 18.04 -20.83 -19.82
N MET A 45 18.90 -20.41 -18.90
CA MET A 45 19.03 -21.00 -17.56
C MET A 45 17.71 -20.90 -16.79
N ARG A 46 16.92 -19.85 -16.96
CA ARG A 46 15.61 -19.74 -16.31
C ARG A 46 14.59 -20.78 -16.82
N GLU A 47 14.62 -21.08 -18.13
CA GLU A 47 13.72 -22.06 -18.75
C GLU A 47 14.15 -23.53 -18.54
N LEU A 48 15.40 -23.75 -18.12
CA LEU A 48 15.89 -25.07 -17.73
C LEU A 48 15.10 -25.60 -16.51
N ARG A 49 14.06 -26.38 -16.77
CA ARG A 49 13.30 -27.13 -15.77
C ARG A 49 13.36 -28.61 -16.07
N VAL A 50 13.71 -29.41 -15.07
CA VAL A 50 13.66 -30.87 -15.21
C VAL A 50 12.18 -31.30 -15.25
N PRO A 51 11.73 -31.99 -16.31
CA PRO A 51 10.35 -32.44 -16.41
C PRO A 51 10.01 -33.40 -15.25
N ALA A 52 8.74 -33.39 -14.83
CA ALA A 52 8.27 -34.30 -13.80
C ALA A 52 8.50 -35.76 -14.25
N TRP A 53 9.08 -36.57 -13.35
CA TRP A 53 9.33 -37.98 -13.62
C TRP A 53 7.99 -38.67 -13.92
N LYS A 54 7.84 -39.16 -15.15
CA LYS A 54 6.75 -40.05 -15.51
C LYS A 54 7.21 -41.46 -15.22
N ALA A 55 6.49 -42.17 -14.34
CA ALA A 55 6.75 -43.56 -14.04
C ALA A 55 6.71 -44.37 -15.34
N SER A 56 7.87 -44.88 -15.76
CA SER A 56 8.03 -45.73 -16.93
C SER A 56 8.74 -47.01 -16.47
N ASN A 57 8.23 -48.17 -16.90
CA ASN A 57 8.69 -49.51 -16.52
C ASN A 57 8.59 -49.86 -15.01
N GLY A 58 7.42 -49.68 -14.39
CA GLY A 58 7.11 -50.27 -13.08
C GLY A 58 7.89 -49.71 -11.88
N ARG A 59 8.76 -48.70 -12.09
CA ARG A 59 9.45 -47.98 -11.01
C ARG A 59 8.62 -46.76 -10.60
N THR A 60 8.07 -46.82 -9.38
CA THR A 60 7.32 -45.71 -8.75
C THR A 60 8.23 -44.58 -8.29
N HIS A 61 9.49 -44.87 -7.98
CA HIS A 61 10.48 -43.89 -7.56
C HIS A 61 11.47 -43.54 -8.68
N PRO A 62 11.86 -42.26 -8.83
CA PRO A 62 12.90 -41.86 -9.76
C PRO A 62 14.23 -42.54 -9.41
N PRO A 63 15.08 -42.84 -10.40
CA PRO A 63 16.42 -43.34 -10.14
C PRO A 63 17.28 -42.24 -9.49
N LYS A 64 18.24 -42.61 -8.62
CA LYS A 64 19.09 -41.65 -7.88
C LYS A 64 19.79 -40.60 -8.76
N TRP A 65 20.16 -40.95 -10.00
CA TRP A 65 20.77 -40.01 -10.94
C TRP A 65 19.81 -38.92 -11.42
N TRP A 66 18.50 -39.21 -11.47
CA TRP A 66 17.47 -38.23 -11.82
C TRP A 66 17.26 -37.22 -10.70
N ASP A 67 17.27 -37.67 -9.45
CA ASP A 67 17.23 -36.78 -8.28
C ASP A 67 18.50 -35.92 -8.19
N ALA A 68 19.67 -36.50 -8.47
CA ALA A 68 20.93 -35.75 -8.56
C ALA A 68 20.90 -34.71 -9.70
N ALA A 69 20.38 -35.06 -10.88
CA ALA A 69 20.22 -34.13 -12.00
C ALA A 69 19.22 -33.01 -11.67
N LYS A 70 18.12 -33.32 -10.97
CA LYS A 70 17.15 -32.34 -10.50
C LYS A 70 17.77 -31.35 -9.52
N GLU A 71 18.55 -31.84 -8.56
CA GLU A 71 19.22 -30.97 -7.59
C GLU A 71 20.32 -30.13 -8.25
N PHE A 72 21.04 -30.69 -9.23
CA PHE A 72 22.01 -29.94 -10.03
C PHE A 72 21.36 -28.80 -10.82
N VAL A 73 20.25 -29.07 -11.55
CA VAL A 73 19.52 -28.04 -12.28
C VAL A 73 18.95 -26.98 -11.32
N ARG A 74 18.45 -27.39 -10.14
CA ARG A 74 18.03 -26.45 -9.10
C ARG A 74 19.18 -25.54 -8.68
N LEU A 75 20.37 -26.09 -8.42
CA LEU A 75 21.55 -25.33 -8.02
C LEU A 75 21.95 -24.33 -9.11
N VAL A 76 21.96 -24.76 -10.38
CA VAL A 76 22.24 -23.92 -11.55
C VAL A 76 21.24 -22.77 -11.66
N ASN A 77 19.95 -23.03 -11.45
CA ASN A 77 18.91 -22.00 -11.53
C ASN A 77 18.99 -20.96 -10.40
N VAL A 78 19.31 -21.40 -9.18
CA VAL A 78 19.47 -20.52 -8.01
C VAL A 78 20.74 -19.65 -8.15
N SER A 79 21.82 -20.23 -8.66
CA SER A 79 23.13 -19.56 -8.82
C SER A 79 23.35 -18.89 -10.17
N ARG A 80 22.34 -18.86 -11.06
CA ARG A 80 22.45 -18.36 -12.44
C ARG A 80 23.13 -17.00 -12.56
N TYR A 81 22.77 -16.04 -11.70
CA TYR A 81 23.36 -14.70 -11.75
C TYR A 81 24.85 -14.71 -11.41
N ALA A 82 25.26 -15.51 -10.43
CA ALA A 82 26.67 -15.67 -10.07
C ALA A 82 27.46 -16.36 -11.18
N ILE A 83 26.91 -17.42 -11.77
CA ILE A 83 27.55 -18.15 -12.88
C ILE A 83 27.83 -17.21 -14.05
N VAL A 84 26.84 -16.43 -14.49
CA VAL A 84 27.00 -15.50 -15.63
C VAL A 84 28.06 -14.45 -15.35
N VAL A 85 28.06 -13.85 -14.14
CA VAL A 85 29.05 -12.84 -13.78
C VAL A 85 30.45 -13.44 -13.72
N VAL A 86 30.62 -14.62 -13.13
CA VAL A 86 31.93 -15.29 -13.04
C VAL A 86 32.45 -15.65 -14.44
N VAL A 87 31.60 -16.24 -15.30
CA VAL A 87 31.99 -16.58 -16.68
C VAL A 87 32.37 -15.32 -17.48
N ALA A 88 31.59 -14.24 -17.35
CA ALA A 88 31.89 -12.98 -18.02
C ALA A 88 33.20 -12.34 -17.51
N THR A 89 33.49 -12.46 -16.22
CA THR A 89 34.72 -11.95 -15.60
C THR A 89 35.94 -12.76 -16.05
N VAL A 90 35.82 -14.09 -16.11
CA VAL A 90 36.90 -14.95 -16.62
C VAL A 90 37.15 -14.68 -18.10
N PHE A 91 36.09 -14.49 -18.89
CA PHE A 91 36.22 -14.13 -20.30
C PHE A 91 36.97 -12.80 -20.49
N GLU A 92 36.60 -11.77 -19.72
CA GLU A 92 37.28 -10.48 -19.79
C GLU A 92 38.74 -10.55 -19.34
N PHE A 93 39.03 -11.30 -18.27
CA PHE A 93 40.40 -11.54 -17.81
C PHE A 93 41.27 -12.21 -18.88
N VAL A 94 40.75 -13.22 -19.59
CA VAL A 94 41.46 -13.89 -20.69
C VAL A 94 41.69 -12.93 -21.85
N MET A 95 40.70 -12.11 -22.20
CA MET A 95 40.82 -11.12 -23.27
C MET A 95 41.84 -10.03 -22.95
N GLU A 96 41.88 -9.55 -21.70
CA GLU A 96 42.90 -8.61 -21.23
C GLU A 96 44.30 -9.24 -21.27
N TYR A 97 44.43 -10.52 -20.89
CA TYR A 97 45.68 -11.27 -20.99
C TYR A 97 46.15 -11.42 -22.46
N CYS A 98 45.22 -11.56 -23.40
CA CYS A 98 45.51 -11.56 -24.84
C CYS A 98 45.77 -10.16 -25.43
N GLY A 99 45.78 -9.10 -24.61
CA GLY A 99 46.09 -7.73 -25.03
C GLY A 99 44.93 -6.99 -25.71
N GLN A 100 43.69 -7.50 -25.61
CA GLN A 100 42.53 -6.91 -26.29
C GLN A 100 41.49 -6.42 -25.28
N ARG A 101 41.58 -5.13 -24.93
CA ARG A 101 40.66 -4.48 -23.98
C ARG A 101 39.50 -3.80 -24.70
N TYR A 102 38.47 -4.58 -25.01
CA TYR A 102 37.27 -4.07 -25.71
C TYR A 102 36.08 -3.79 -24.80
N LEU A 103 36.07 -4.29 -23.56
CA LEU A 103 34.91 -4.21 -22.68
C LEU A 103 35.04 -3.10 -21.64
N SER A 104 33.91 -2.47 -21.33
CA SER A 104 33.84 -1.49 -20.24
C SER A 104 33.78 -2.22 -18.90
N VAL A 105 34.89 -2.24 -18.17
CA VAL A 105 34.97 -2.88 -16.85
C VAL A 105 34.60 -1.95 -15.70
N THR A 106 34.33 -2.56 -14.54
CA THR A 106 34.00 -1.90 -13.28
C THR A 106 35.15 -1.02 -12.78
N GLY A 107 36.40 -1.46 -12.96
CA GLY A 107 37.59 -0.72 -12.51
C GLY A 107 37.96 -1.04 -11.06
N LYS A 108 38.94 -0.31 -10.50
CA LYS A 108 39.44 -0.58 -9.15
C LYS A 108 38.33 -0.47 -8.10
N VAL A 109 38.14 -1.55 -7.34
CA VAL A 109 37.26 -1.58 -6.17
C VAL A 109 38.13 -1.43 -4.94
N ASP A 110 37.89 -0.40 -4.14
CA ASP A 110 38.60 -0.20 -2.88
C ASP A 110 38.10 -1.21 -1.84
N ALA A 111 38.78 -2.36 -1.71
CA ALA A 111 38.49 -3.33 -0.65
C ALA A 111 39.04 -2.89 0.69
N LYS A 112 38.44 -1.84 1.25
CA LYS A 112 38.64 -1.46 2.64
C LYS A 112 37.32 -1.58 3.37
N ILE A 113 37.34 -2.30 4.48
CA ILE A 113 36.28 -2.16 5.48
C ILE A 113 36.51 -0.79 6.11
N SER A 114 35.55 0.13 5.93
CA SER A 114 35.59 1.41 6.61
C SER A 114 35.67 1.19 8.10
N ALA A 115 36.61 1.86 8.77
CA ALA A 115 36.59 1.89 10.22
C ALA A 115 35.26 2.52 10.69
N PRO A 116 34.76 2.17 11.88
CA PRO A 116 33.59 2.86 12.44
C PRO A 116 33.91 4.36 12.56
N GLU A 117 33.26 5.16 11.73
CA GLU A 117 33.36 6.61 11.70
C GLU A 117 32.04 7.20 12.18
N VAL A 118 32.10 8.23 13.02
CA VAL A 118 30.87 8.94 13.39
C VAL A 118 30.36 9.69 12.15
N PRO A 119 29.06 9.63 11.83
CA PRO A 119 28.50 10.43 10.76
C PRO A 119 28.88 11.89 10.94
N ASP A 120 29.45 12.51 9.91
CA ASP A 120 29.88 13.89 10.00
C ASP A 120 28.66 14.81 10.03
N PHE A 121 28.39 15.38 11.20
CA PHE A 121 27.33 16.37 11.40
C PHE A 121 27.80 17.80 11.07
N HIS A 122 29.02 17.95 10.55
CA HIS A 122 29.63 19.21 10.16
C HIS A 122 30.10 19.13 8.70
N LEU A 123 29.22 19.42 7.74
CA LEU A 123 29.65 19.68 6.37
C LEU A 123 30.61 20.89 6.40
N GLY A 124 31.90 20.66 6.17
CA GLY A 124 32.99 21.63 6.37
C GLY A 124 32.61 23.11 6.24
N GLY A 125 32.62 23.82 7.37
CA GLY A 125 32.21 25.23 7.50
C GLY A 125 31.25 25.45 8.67
N TRP A 126 30.83 26.71 8.88
CA TRP A 126 29.82 27.12 9.88
C TRP A 126 28.40 26.64 9.54
N TYR A 127 28.27 25.52 8.84
CA TYR A 127 26.97 24.97 8.48
C TYR A 127 26.35 24.33 9.72
N GLN A 128 25.27 24.94 10.21
CA GLN A 128 24.49 24.39 11.32
C GLN A 128 23.75 23.15 10.82
N PHE A 129 23.47 22.18 11.70
CA PHE A 129 22.67 20.98 11.42
C PHE A 129 21.38 21.26 10.59
N GLY A 130 20.81 22.47 10.73
CA GLY A 130 19.71 22.97 9.90
C GLY A 130 19.97 22.99 8.39
N GLU A 131 21.18 23.29 7.93
CA GLU A 131 21.51 23.34 6.49
C GLU A 131 21.70 21.94 5.89
N ILE A 132 22.12 20.97 6.72
CA ILE A 132 22.14 19.55 6.32
C ILE A 132 20.70 19.07 6.09
N LEU A 133 19.81 19.39 7.02
CA LEU A 133 18.38 19.06 6.92
C LEU A 133 17.74 19.69 5.68
N THR A 134 18.03 20.95 5.37
CA THR A 134 17.50 21.61 4.17
C THR A 134 18.09 21.04 2.88
N HIS A 135 19.38 20.63 2.89
CA HIS A 135 20.01 19.99 1.73
C HIS A 135 19.35 18.63 1.38
N PHE A 136 19.04 17.80 2.39
CA PHE A 136 18.33 16.54 2.16
C PHE A 136 16.83 16.74 1.88
N GLY A 137 16.25 17.81 2.40
CA GLY A 137 14.87 18.23 2.13
C GLY A 137 13.85 17.13 2.45
N SER A 138 12.94 16.87 1.51
CA SER A 138 11.89 15.84 1.65
C SER A 138 12.43 14.40 1.68
N SER A 139 13.63 14.16 1.14
CA SER A 139 14.24 12.83 1.07
C SER A 139 14.49 12.23 2.46
N LEU A 140 14.72 13.08 3.47
CA LEU A 140 14.95 12.67 4.85
C LEU A 140 13.77 11.89 5.45
N VAL A 141 12.55 12.24 5.06
CA VAL A 141 11.32 11.57 5.52
C VAL A 141 10.94 10.45 4.55
N LEU A 142 11.11 10.67 3.25
CA LEU A 142 10.67 9.74 2.22
C LEU A 142 11.50 8.46 2.18
N VAL A 143 12.82 8.54 2.34
CA VAL A 143 13.69 7.36 2.26
C VAL A 143 13.42 6.37 3.40
N PRO A 144 13.33 6.78 4.68
CA PRO A 144 12.95 5.87 5.76
C PRO A 144 11.52 5.32 5.62
N LEU A 145 10.58 6.14 5.15
CA LEU A 145 9.21 5.69 4.88
C LEU A 145 9.19 4.60 3.81
N LEU A 146 9.94 4.79 2.72
CA LEU A 146 10.09 3.79 1.67
C LEU A 146 10.78 2.52 2.18
N ALA A 147 11.87 2.66 2.94
CA ALA A 147 12.61 1.55 3.51
C ALA A 147 11.73 0.68 4.41
N THR A 148 10.91 1.31 5.26
CA THR A 148 9.98 0.62 6.16
C THR A 148 8.84 -0.05 5.40
N MET A 149 8.27 0.63 4.39
CA MET A 149 7.23 0.04 3.52
C MET A 149 7.74 -1.17 2.74
N GLU A 150 8.94 -1.07 2.15
CA GLU A 150 9.58 -2.15 1.39
C GLU A 150 9.89 -3.34 2.31
N SER A 151 10.51 -3.09 3.46
CA SER A 151 10.81 -4.13 4.45
C SER A 151 9.54 -4.85 4.90
N MET A 152 8.48 -4.10 5.20
CA MET A 152 7.22 -4.66 5.65
C MET A 152 6.48 -5.43 4.55
N ALA A 153 6.55 -4.97 3.30
CA ALA A 153 6.00 -5.68 2.16
C ALA A 153 6.69 -7.05 2.00
N VAL A 154 8.02 -7.08 2.03
CA VAL A 154 8.79 -8.33 1.97
C VAL A 154 8.44 -9.24 3.15
N ALA A 155 8.48 -8.72 4.38
CA ALA A 155 8.18 -9.50 5.57
C ALA A 155 6.79 -10.15 5.49
N LYS A 156 5.74 -9.38 5.16
CA LYS A 156 4.37 -9.90 5.04
C LYS A 156 4.24 -10.99 3.98
N THR A 157 4.91 -10.86 2.83
CA THR A 157 4.86 -11.90 1.78
C THR A 157 5.41 -13.23 2.28
N PHE A 158 6.53 -13.22 3.02
CA PHE A 158 7.12 -14.44 3.58
C PHE A 158 6.37 -14.98 4.79
N ALA A 159 5.83 -14.11 5.65
CA ALA A 159 4.93 -14.51 6.73
C ALA A 159 3.69 -15.23 6.23
N HIS A 160 3.07 -14.71 5.18
CA HIS A 160 1.95 -15.37 4.53
C HIS A 160 2.36 -16.71 3.90
N LYS A 161 3.50 -16.75 3.20
CA LYS A 161 4.02 -17.96 2.55
C LYS A 161 4.35 -19.08 3.54
N PHE A 162 4.97 -18.74 4.67
CA PHE A 162 5.44 -19.70 5.68
C PHE A 162 4.54 -19.80 6.92
N ARG A 163 3.42 -19.06 6.94
CA ARG A 163 2.39 -19.08 7.99
C ARG A 163 2.93 -18.77 9.39
N TYR A 164 3.74 -17.71 9.50
CA TYR A 164 4.16 -17.15 10.79
C TYR A 164 3.61 -15.73 10.96
N ASN A 165 3.54 -15.27 12.22
CA ASN A 165 3.09 -13.92 12.54
C ASN A 165 4.29 -12.98 12.67
N ILE A 166 4.11 -11.73 12.26
CA ILE A 166 5.11 -10.66 12.38
C ILE A 166 4.64 -9.66 13.42
N ASP A 167 5.54 -9.28 14.32
CA ASP A 167 5.39 -8.08 15.13
C ASP A 167 5.93 -6.87 14.37
N VAL A 168 5.02 -6.00 13.94
CA VAL A 168 5.34 -4.79 13.16
C VAL A 168 6.25 -3.84 13.91
N THR A 169 6.03 -3.69 15.23
CA THR A 169 6.79 -2.76 16.06
C THR A 169 8.23 -3.26 16.20
N GLN A 170 8.41 -4.57 16.37
CA GLN A 170 9.74 -5.17 16.46
C GLN A 170 10.53 -5.03 15.15
N GLU A 171 9.89 -5.23 14.00
CA GLU A 171 10.53 -5.03 12.69
C GLU A 171 10.99 -3.58 12.48
N PHE A 172 10.19 -2.60 12.93
CA PHE A 172 10.57 -1.19 12.83
C PHE A 172 11.76 -0.84 13.72
N ILE A 173 11.80 -1.37 14.96
CA ILE A 173 12.94 -1.20 15.86
C ILE A 173 14.19 -1.86 15.27
N ALA A 174 14.07 -3.07 14.73
CA ALA A 174 15.19 -3.78 14.11
C ALA A 174 15.76 -3.03 12.89
N LEU A 175 14.89 -2.53 12.01
CA LEU A 175 15.31 -1.76 10.83
C LEU A 175 15.94 -0.42 11.21
N GLY A 176 15.41 0.27 12.22
CA GLY A 176 15.97 1.49 12.75
C GLY A 176 17.36 1.26 13.36
N ALA A 177 17.50 0.25 14.21
CA ALA A 177 18.77 -0.13 14.81
C ALA A 177 19.81 -0.53 13.73
N ALA A 178 19.41 -1.30 12.72
CA ALA A 178 20.28 -1.68 11.61
C ALA A 178 20.80 -0.45 10.86
N ASN A 179 19.94 0.52 10.56
CA ASN A 179 20.34 1.75 9.86
C ASN A 179 21.25 2.63 10.72
N VAL A 180 20.96 2.78 12.02
CA VAL A 180 21.83 3.51 12.96
C VAL A 180 23.21 2.88 13.00
N VAL A 181 23.31 1.56 13.19
CA VAL A 181 24.60 0.86 13.22
C VAL A 181 25.32 0.97 11.88
N SER A 182 24.61 0.82 10.76
CA SER A 182 25.21 0.92 9.43
C SER A 182 25.72 2.32 9.06
N SER A 183 25.17 3.36 9.68
CA SER A 183 25.58 4.75 9.43
C SER A 183 27.03 4.99 9.84
N PHE A 184 27.50 4.29 10.88
CA PHE A 184 28.90 4.36 11.33
C PHE A 184 29.89 3.73 10.35
N PHE A 185 29.43 2.95 9.38
CA PHE A 185 30.29 2.31 8.38
C PHE A 185 30.17 2.96 7.00
N GLY A 186 29.50 4.12 6.90
CA GLY A 186 29.27 4.81 5.63
C GLY A 186 28.34 4.04 4.68
N SER A 187 27.44 3.20 5.23
CA SER A 187 26.51 2.40 4.42
C SER A 187 25.40 3.27 3.81
N TYR A 188 24.92 2.86 2.63
CA TYR A 188 23.62 3.29 2.11
C TYR A 188 22.49 2.77 3.03
N PRO A 189 21.32 3.45 3.10
CA PRO A 189 20.18 2.98 3.88
C PRO A 189 19.83 1.51 3.63
N VAL A 190 19.70 0.76 4.72
CA VAL A 190 19.34 -0.65 4.72
C VAL A 190 17.83 -0.77 4.58
N THR A 191 17.38 -1.55 3.60
CA THR A 191 15.96 -1.86 3.33
C THR A 191 15.74 -3.36 3.19
N GLY A 192 14.49 -3.79 3.09
CA GLY A 192 14.16 -5.19 2.80
C GLY A 192 14.35 -5.50 1.32
N ALA A 193 15.01 -6.62 1.00
CA ALA A 193 15.26 -7.02 -0.39
C ALA A 193 14.44 -8.24 -0.79
N PHE A 194 13.42 -8.05 -1.65
CA PHE A 194 12.55 -9.14 -2.11
C PHE A 194 13.33 -10.27 -2.78
N THR A 195 14.19 -9.93 -3.74
CA THR A 195 14.98 -10.91 -4.52
C THR A 195 15.92 -11.73 -3.65
N ARG A 196 16.60 -11.09 -2.68
CA ARG A 196 17.53 -11.79 -1.77
C ARG A 196 16.79 -12.70 -0.79
N SER A 197 15.69 -12.21 -0.22
CA SER A 197 14.85 -12.98 0.71
C SER A 197 14.21 -14.18 0.01
N ALA A 198 13.77 -14.02 -1.24
CA ALA A 198 13.24 -15.10 -2.07
C ALA A 198 14.29 -16.18 -2.34
N LEU A 199 15.50 -15.79 -2.75
CA LEU A 199 16.60 -16.73 -2.96
C LEU A 199 16.97 -17.47 -1.67
N GLN A 200 17.06 -16.77 -0.54
CA GLN A 200 17.38 -17.38 0.75
C GLN A 200 16.30 -18.39 1.19
N ALA A 201 15.03 -18.05 0.98
CA ALA A 201 13.90 -18.94 1.21
C ALA A 201 13.92 -20.17 0.27
N GLU A 202 14.25 -19.99 -1.02
CA GLU A 202 14.39 -21.09 -1.99
C GLU A 202 15.60 -21.98 -1.72
N SER A 203 16.67 -21.44 -1.13
CA SER A 203 17.80 -22.21 -0.61
C SER A 203 17.45 -23.02 0.64
N GLY A 204 16.25 -22.83 1.22
CA GLY A 204 15.79 -23.57 2.38
C GLY A 204 16.24 -23.01 3.73
N ALA A 205 16.71 -21.76 3.78
CA ALA A 205 17.04 -21.10 5.03
C ALA A 205 15.77 -20.89 5.87
N ARG A 206 15.86 -21.21 7.17
CA ARG A 206 14.74 -21.11 8.13
C ARG A 206 15.03 -20.21 9.34
N THR A 207 16.28 -19.78 9.50
CA THR A 207 16.72 -18.99 10.65
C THR A 207 17.53 -17.78 10.19
N SER A 208 17.52 -16.71 10.99
CA SER A 208 18.29 -15.49 10.73
C SER A 208 19.82 -15.71 10.74
N MET A 209 20.28 -16.85 11.24
CA MET A 209 21.68 -17.27 11.16
C MET A 209 22.18 -17.33 9.72
N ALA A 210 21.30 -17.64 8.76
CA ALA A 210 21.65 -17.63 7.35
C ALA A 210 22.10 -16.23 6.89
N CYS A 211 21.50 -15.15 7.40
CA CYS A 211 21.91 -13.78 7.08
C CYS A 211 23.31 -13.47 7.62
N ILE A 212 23.64 -13.93 8.83
CA ILE A 212 24.99 -13.79 9.42
C ILE A 212 26.01 -14.50 8.54
N VAL A 213 25.75 -15.77 8.19
CA VAL A 213 26.62 -16.56 7.31
C VAL A 213 26.83 -15.84 5.97
N THR A 214 25.76 -15.37 5.32
CA THR A 214 25.89 -14.62 4.06
C THR A 214 26.69 -13.32 4.23
N GLY A 215 26.49 -12.57 5.32
CA GLY A 215 27.23 -11.35 5.59
C GLY A 215 28.72 -11.62 5.79
N THR A 216 29.07 -12.68 6.53
CA THR A 216 30.47 -13.12 6.70
C THR A 216 31.10 -13.49 5.36
N PHE A 217 30.39 -14.22 4.50
CA PHE A 217 30.89 -14.55 3.16
C PHE A 217 31.11 -13.31 2.29
N VAL A 218 30.22 -12.30 2.38
CA VAL A 218 30.40 -11.03 1.65
C VAL A 218 31.66 -10.31 2.13
N ILE A 219 31.91 -10.25 3.44
CA ILE A 219 33.12 -9.63 4.00
C ILE A 219 34.38 -10.35 3.49
N ILE A 220 34.41 -11.69 3.56
CA ILE A 220 35.52 -12.50 3.06
C ILE A 220 35.73 -12.29 1.56
N ALA A 221 34.64 -12.24 0.78
CA ALA A 221 34.70 -12.03 -0.65
C ALA A 221 35.28 -10.65 -1.00
N ILE A 222 34.89 -9.58 -0.32
CA ILE A 222 35.45 -8.24 -0.56
C ILE A 222 36.95 -8.22 -0.22
N MET A 223 37.35 -8.79 0.91
CA MET A 223 38.76 -8.80 1.31
C MET A 223 39.65 -9.66 0.39
N SER A 224 39.14 -10.79 -0.11
CA SER A 224 39.94 -11.75 -0.89
C SER A 224 39.82 -11.61 -2.41
N LEU A 225 38.67 -11.16 -2.93
CA LEU A 225 38.37 -11.12 -4.37
C LEU A 225 38.39 -9.70 -4.95
N SER A 226 38.83 -8.69 -4.20
CA SER A 226 38.92 -7.31 -4.69
C SER A 226 39.67 -7.16 -6.02
N SER A 227 40.76 -7.91 -6.18
CA SER A 227 41.57 -7.92 -7.40
C SER A 227 40.85 -8.58 -8.58
N VAL A 228 39.85 -9.43 -8.33
CA VAL A 228 39.03 -10.06 -9.36
C VAL A 228 37.89 -9.13 -9.77
N PHE A 229 37.31 -8.37 -8.83
CA PHE A 229 36.17 -7.49 -9.10
C PHE A 229 36.47 -6.38 -10.11
N GLN A 230 37.73 -6.00 -10.28
CA GLN A 230 38.12 -4.98 -11.27
C GLN A 230 37.86 -5.40 -12.73
N TYR A 231 37.82 -6.71 -12.99
CA TYR A 231 37.63 -7.33 -14.30
C TYR A 231 36.15 -7.55 -14.64
N ILE A 232 35.22 -7.26 -13.71
CA ILE A 232 33.80 -7.49 -13.97
C ILE A 232 33.30 -6.56 -15.09
N PRO A 233 32.76 -7.10 -16.20
CA PRO A 233 32.20 -6.28 -17.27
C PRO A 233 30.92 -5.58 -16.83
N LYS A 234 30.82 -4.26 -17.03
CA LYS A 234 29.60 -3.48 -16.77
C LYS A 234 28.40 -3.98 -17.58
N ALA A 235 28.64 -4.55 -18.76
CA ALA A 235 27.63 -5.16 -19.60
C ALA A 235 26.95 -6.38 -18.92
N ALA A 236 27.73 -7.24 -18.26
CA ALA A 236 27.21 -8.42 -17.56
C ALA A 236 26.39 -8.02 -16.33
N LEU A 237 26.86 -7.03 -15.55
CA LEU A 237 26.10 -6.47 -14.42
C LEU A 237 24.77 -5.86 -14.88
N ALA A 238 24.78 -5.11 -15.99
CA ALA A 238 23.55 -4.57 -16.56
C ALA A 238 22.58 -5.67 -17.01
N ALA A 239 23.07 -6.74 -17.64
CA ALA A 239 22.25 -7.89 -18.03
C ALA A 239 21.57 -8.56 -16.82
N VAL A 240 22.32 -8.76 -15.73
CA VAL A 240 21.79 -9.30 -14.47
C VAL A 240 20.67 -8.42 -13.91
N ILE A 241 20.87 -7.09 -13.86
CA ILE A 241 19.87 -6.13 -13.38
C ILE A 241 18.62 -6.17 -14.26
N ILE A 242 18.76 -6.13 -15.59
CA ILE A 242 17.63 -6.19 -16.52
C ILE A 242 16.82 -7.48 -16.32
N CYS A 243 17.48 -8.63 -16.26
CA CYS A 243 16.81 -9.91 -16.01
C CYS A 243 16.12 -9.96 -14.64
N ALA A 244 16.72 -9.38 -13.60
CA ALA A 244 16.10 -9.31 -12.27
C ALA A 244 14.84 -8.42 -12.29
N CYS A 245 14.92 -7.22 -12.88
CA CYS A 245 13.77 -6.32 -12.98
C CYS A 245 12.60 -6.94 -13.76
N LEU A 246 12.87 -7.63 -14.86
CA LEU A 246 11.84 -8.34 -15.65
C LEU A 246 11.11 -9.42 -14.84
N THR A 247 11.77 -10.02 -13.85
CA THR A 247 11.14 -11.02 -12.98
C THR A 247 10.32 -10.42 -11.84
N MET A 248 10.56 -9.14 -11.50
CA MET A 248 9.83 -8.45 -10.43
C MET A 248 8.53 -7.80 -10.93
N PHE A 249 8.41 -7.54 -12.22
CA PHE A 249 7.22 -6.93 -12.79
C PHE A 249 6.10 -7.96 -13.02
N ASP A 250 5.02 -7.86 -12.24
CA ASP A 250 3.86 -8.73 -12.38
C ASP A 250 2.80 -8.09 -13.31
N PHE A 251 2.71 -8.60 -14.54
CA PHE A 251 1.72 -8.12 -15.50
C PHE A 251 0.28 -8.59 -15.20
N GLN A 252 0.10 -9.61 -14.34
CA GLN A 252 -1.23 -10.17 -14.06
C GLN A 252 -2.08 -9.20 -13.23
N ILE A 253 -1.45 -8.42 -12.35
CA ILE A 253 -2.14 -7.49 -11.45
C ILE A 253 -2.95 -6.42 -12.20
N PHE A 254 -2.48 -5.98 -13.38
CA PHE A 254 -3.21 -5.01 -14.21
C PHE A 254 -4.56 -5.57 -14.66
N ARG A 255 -4.59 -6.84 -15.07
CA ARG A 255 -5.81 -7.51 -15.51
C ARG A 255 -6.75 -7.76 -14.33
N GLU A 256 -6.23 -8.20 -13.20
CA GLU A 256 -7.03 -8.47 -12.00
C GLU A 256 -7.70 -7.21 -11.47
N LEU A 257 -6.97 -6.11 -11.32
CA LEU A 257 -7.54 -4.84 -10.85
C LEU A 257 -8.57 -4.29 -11.83
N TRP A 258 -8.35 -4.44 -13.13
CA TRP A 258 -9.34 -4.01 -14.14
C TRP A 258 -10.67 -4.77 -14.02
N LEU A 259 -10.63 -6.07 -13.70
CA LEU A 259 -11.81 -6.92 -13.54
C LEU A 259 -12.50 -6.73 -12.18
N ILE A 260 -11.75 -6.47 -11.11
CA ILE A 260 -12.29 -6.35 -9.75
C ILE A 260 -12.81 -4.93 -9.48
N ARG A 261 -11.95 -3.91 -9.63
CA ARG A 261 -12.27 -2.53 -9.25
C ARG A 261 -11.44 -1.52 -10.06
N LYS A 262 -12.09 -0.89 -11.03
CA LYS A 262 -11.47 0.11 -11.93
C LYS A 262 -10.85 1.31 -11.21
N SER A 263 -11.35 1.72 -10.05
CA SER A 263 -10.76 2.83 -9.30
C SER A 263 -9.37 2.50 -8.77
N GLU A 264 -9.12 1.29 -8.28
CA GLU A 264 -7.79 0.84 -7.84
C GLU A 264 -6.82 0.73 -9.01
N PHE A 265 -7.32 0.27 -10.16
CA PHE A 265 -6.54 0.27 -11.40
C PHE A 265 -6.04 1.67 -11.77
N PHE A 266 -6.92 2.68 -11.67
CA PHE A 266 -6.54 4.06 -11.96
C PHE A 266 -5.47 4.58 -10.99
N VAL A 267 -5.59 4.26 -9.68
CA VAL A 267 -4.56 4.62 -8.70
C VAL A 267 -3.23 3.95 -9.04
N LEU A 268 -3.22 2.66 -9.41
CA LEU A 268 -2.01 1.96 -9.81
C LEU A 268 -1.36 2.60 -11.04
N VAL A 269 -2.12 2.90 -12.09
CA VAL A 269 -1.58 3.51 -13.32
C VAL A 269 -1.09 4.94 -13.06
N LEU A 270 -1.84 5.70 -12.27
CA LEU A 270 -1.46 7.06 -11.88
C LEU A 270 -0.15 7.06 -11.10
N THR A 271 -0.03 6.22 -10.07
CA THR A 271 1.18 6.11 -9.26
C THR A 271 2.39 5.66 -10.05
N MET A 272 2.23 4.62 -10.87
CA MET A 272 3.27 4.15 -11.78
C MET A 272 3.74 5.26 -12.73
N SER A 273 2.80 6.01 -13.30
CA SER A 273 3.11 7.11 -14.23
C SER A 273 3.85 8.24 -13.50
N MET A 274 3.38 8.66 -12.33
CA MET A 274 4.01 9.72 -11.57
C MET A 274 5.42 9.34 -11.10
N CYS A 275 5.65 8.09 -10.67
CA CYS A 275 6.98 7.59 -10.35
C CYS A 275 7.93 7.64 -11.56
N LEU A 276 7.41 7.36 -12.76
CA LEU A 276 8.19 7.38 -14.00
C LEU A 276 8.55 8.81 -14.45
N PHE A 277 7.62 9.76 -14.33
CA PHE A 277 7.81 11.11 -14.89
C PHE A 277 8.28 12.16 -13.88
N LEU A 278 7.85 12.09 -12.62
CA LEU A 278 8.09 13.12 -11.59
C LEU A 278 9.10 12.68 -10.53
N ARG A 279 9.74 11.51 -10.67
CA ARG A 279 10.56 10.78 -9.68
C ARG A 279 9.73 9.93 -8.71
N VAL A 280 10.37 8.89 -8.19
CA VAL A 280 9.76 7.89 -7.28
C VAL A 280 9.24 8.53 -6.00
N GLU A 281 9.97 9.51 -5.46
CA GLU A 281 9.64 10.28 -4.25
C GLU A 281 8.23 10.92 -4.33
N TYR A 282 7.99 11.69 -5.39
CA TYR A 282 6.72 12.39 -5.61
C TYR A 282 5.61 11.44 -6.06
N GLY A 283 5.94 10.46 -6.91
CA GLY A 283 4.95 9.47 -7.36
C GLY A 283 4.36 8.66 -6.22
N LEU A 284 5.18 8.29 -5.22
CA LEU A 284 4.71 7.63 -4.01
C LEU A 284 3.77 8.54 -3.19
N LEU A 285 4.18 9.80 -2.95
CA LEU A 285 3.37 10.74 -2.18
C LEU A 285 1.99 10.98 -2.79
N ILE A 286 1.95 11.19 -4.11
CA ILE A 286 0.69 11.36 -4.85
C ILE A 286 -0.15 10.10 -4.73
N GLY A 287 0.46 8.92 -4.87
CA GLY A 287 -0.23 7.64 -4.68
C GLY A 287 -0.86 7.47 -3.33
N LEU A 288 -0.07 7.69 -2.28
CA LEU A 288 -0.52 7.62 -0.90
C LEU A 288 -1.67 8.60 -0.66
N ALA A 289 -1.55 9.84 -1.14
CA ALA A 289 -2.59 10.86 -1.00
C ALA A 289 -3.89 10.44 -1.71
N VAL A 290 -3.82 9.90 -2.92
CA VAL A 290 -4.99 9.44 -3.67
C VAL A 290 -5.63 8.21 -3.01
N SER A 291 -4.84 7.22 -2.59
CA SER A 291 -5.33 6.05 -1.85
C SER A 291 -6.00 6.47 -0.54
N LEU A 292 -5.41 7.41 0.20
CA LEU A 292 -5.97 7.93 1.43
C LEU A 292 -7.28 8.69 1.16
N ALA A 293 -7.32 9.52 0.11
CA ALA A 293 -8.55 10.21 -0.30
C ALA A 293 -9.67 9.23 -0.67
N MET A 294 -9.34 8.12 -1.36
CA MET A 294 -10.29 7.07 -1.69
C MET A 294 -10.85 6.35 -0.45
N ILE A 295 -10.10 6.27 0.63
CA ILE A 295 -10.57 5.71 1.91
C ILE A 295 -11.42 6.75 2.67
N ILE A 296 -10.96 8.00 2.72
CA ILE A 296 -11.65 9.08 3.44
C ILE A 296 -12.99 9.44 2.78
N TYR A 297 -13.10 9.39 1.45
CA TYR A 297 -14.30 9.82 0.74
C TYR A 297 -15.57 9.04 1.15
N PRO A 298 -15.58 7.69 1.16
CA PRO A 298 -16.70 6.92 1.70
C PRO A 298 -16.92 7.13 3.21
N MET A 299 -15.85 7.38 3.97
CA MET A 299 -15.98 7.69 5.41
C MET A 299 -16.65 9.05 5.64
N ALA A 300 -16.45 10.03 4.75
CA ALA A 300 -17.11 11.33 4.80
C ALA A 300 -18.56 11.28 4.32
N ARG A 301 -18.89 10.34 3.42
CA ARG A 301 -20.24 10.14 2.91
C ARG A 301 -20.74 8.72 3.20
N PRO A 302 -20.99 8.40 4.48
CA PRO A 302 -21.48 7.08 4.84
C PRO A 302 -22.87 6.86 4.25
N VAL A 303 -23.16 5.62 3.86
CA VAL A 303 -24.49 5.25 3.39
C VAL A 303 -25.44 5.21 4.58
N VAL A 304 -26.49 6.03 4.52
CA VAL A 304 -27.55 6.04 5.52
C VAL A 304 -28.79 5.45 4.86
N ILE A 305 -29.32 4.36 5.43
CA ILE A 305 -30.55 3.77 4.91
C ILE A 305 -31.71 4.37 5.69
N VAL A 306 -32.65 4.95 4.94
CA VAL A 306 -33.91 5.46 5.49
C VAL A 306 -35.01 4.49 5.07
N ARG A 307 -35.56 3.75 6.04
CA ARG A 307 -36.65 2.79 5.84
C ARG A 307 -37.92 3.28 6.48
N GLN A 308 -39.04 3.05 5.80
CA GLN A 308 -40.35 3.23 6.41
C GLN A 308 -40.86 1.89 6.92
N ARG A 309 -41.19 1.80 8.20
CA ARG A 309 -41.85 0.63 8.76
C ARG A 309 -43.27 1.00 9.14
N ARG A 310 -44.21 0.11 8.80
CA ARG A 310 -45.57 0.21 9.32
C ARG A 310 -45.54 -0.25 10.77
N ARG A 311 -46.11 0.53 11.67
CA ARG A 311 -46.24 0.12 13.07
C ARG A 311 -47.21 -1.07 13.12
N GLU A 312 -46.79 -2.21 13.66
CA GLU A 312 -47.72 -3.30 13.97
C GLU A 312 -48.73 -2.76 14.99
N LEU A 313 -50.03 -2.86 14.67
CA LEU A 313 -51.08 -2.27 15.49
C LEU A 313 -51.11 -2.96 16.86
N ILE A 314 -50.73 -2.23 17.90
CA ILE A 314 -51.15 -2.55 19.27
C ILE A 314 -52.64 -2.17 19.35
N PRO A 315 -53.57 -3.07 19.77
CA PRO A 315 -55.02 -2.85 19.66
C PRO A 315 -55.61 -1.68 20.47
N SER A 316 -54.81 -0.96 21.25
CA SER A 316 -55.28 -0.06 22.32
C SER A 316 -55.06 1.44 22.10
N THR A 317 -54.53 1.91 20.96
CA THR A 317 -54.32 3.35 20.70
C THR A 317 -55.04 3.87 19.44
N PRO A 318 -55.70 5.04 19.51
CA PRO A 318 -56.42 5.62 18.38
C PRO A 318 -55.47 6.12 17.27
N ARG A 319 -56.03 6.23 16.07
CA ARG A 319 -55.40 6.27 14.74
C ARG A 319 -54.53 7.51 14.44
N LEU A 320 -53.40 7.72 15.11
CA LEU A 320 -52.39 8.70 14.69
C LEU A 320 -51.02 8.02 14.53
N ASN A 321 -50.40 8.16 13.35
CA ASN A 321 -49.10 7.61 12.93
C ASN A 321 -49.01 6.09 12.68
N GLN A 322 -49.45 5.67 11.48
CA GLN A 322 -49.27 4.29 10.97
C GLN A 322 -47.84 3.94 10.52
N TYR A 323 -46.93 4.93 10.44
CA TYR A 323 -45.59 4.75 9.87
C TYR A 323 -44.51 5.32 10.80
N THR A 324 -43.38 4.62 10.92
CA THR A 324 -42.16 5.09 11.59
C THR A 324 -41.04 5.20 10.55
N ILE A 325 -40.20 6.23 10.66
CA ILE A 325 -39.04 6.40 9.78
C ILE A 325 -37.81 5.88 10.53
N HIS A 326 -37.29 4.74 10.10
CA HIS A 326 -36.05 4.16 10.61
C HIS A 326 -34.85 4.72 9.84
N VAL A 327 -33.93 5.35 10.55
CA VAL A 327 -32.66 5.86 10.02
C VAL A 327 -31.54 4.99 10.58
N THR A 328 -30.90 4.21 9.71
CA THR A 328 -29.82 3.29 10.11
C THR A 328 -28.54 3.63 9.33
N PRO A 329 -27.54 4.28 9.96
CA PRO A 329 -26.21 4.41 9.36
C PRO A 329 -25.57 3.03 9.18
N GLN A 330 -24.99 2.75 8.01
CA GLN A 330 -24.38 1.44 7.69
C GLN A 330 -22.92 1.32 8.12
N SER A 331 -22.35 2.39 8.69
CA SER A 331 -20.96 2.43 9.15
C SER A 331 -20.83 3.30 10.39
N SER A 332 -19.73 3.12 11.12
CA SER A 332 -19.33 4.06 12.18
C SER A 332 -19.21 5.48 11.61
N LEU A 333 -19.60 6.45 12.42
CA LEU A 333 -19.60 7.86 12.05
C LEU A 333 -18.38 8.53 12.69
N PHE A 334 -17.58 9.21 11.85
CA PHE A 334 -16.43 10.02 12.26
C PHE A 334 -16.58 11.47 11.78
N PHE A 335 -15.70 12.38 12.23
CA PHE A 335 -15.71 13.80 11.91
C PHE A 335 -16.09 14.14 10.46
N PRO A 336 -15.51 13.48 9.43
CA PRO A 336 -15.84 13.79 8.04
C PRO A 336 -17.33 13.60 7.68
N ALA A 337 -18.04 12.69 8.36
CA ALA A 337 -19.45 12.42 8.15
C ALA A 337 -20.40 13.35 8.92
N SER A 338 -19.90 14.09 9.90
CA SER A 338 -20.73 14.81 10.87
C SER A 338 -21.67 15.84 10.23
N GLU A 339 -21.18 16.59 9.23
CA GLU A 339 -21.99 17.61 8.55
C GLU A 339 -22.94 16.97 7.53
N ASN A 340 -22.48 15.97 6.77
CA ASN A 340 -23.32 15.23 5.84
C ASN A 340 -24.49 14.55 6.57
N LEU A 341 -24.28 14.07 7.80
CA LEU A 341 -25.37 13.54 8.62
C LEU A 341 -26.42 14.61 8.94
N LYS A 342 -26.01 15.83 9.33
CA LYS A 342 -26.98 16.92 9.56
C LYS A 342 -27.73 17.29 8.29
N GLU A 343 -27.03 17.34 7.15
CA GLU A 343 -27.62 17.64 5.85
C GLU A 343 -28.68 16.60 5.47
N ILE A 344 -28.40 15.30 5.64
CA ILE A 344 -29.38 14.21 5.42
C ILE A 344 -30.64 14.41 6.29
N PHE A 345 -30.48 14.76 7.56
CA PHE A 345 -31.62 15.02 8.44
C PHE A 345 -32.40 16.28 8.01
N ASN A 346 -31.70 17.38 7.74
CA ASN A 346 -32.30 18.66 7.34
C ASN A 346 -33.05 18.57 6.01
N ASP A 347 -32.42 17.99 4.98
CA ASP A 347 -32.92 18.02 3.61
C ASP A 347 -33.87 16.87 3.25
N GLN A 348 -33.87 15.77 4.00
CA GLN A 348 -34.73 14.61 3.70
C GLN A 348 -35.80 14.33 4.75
N LEU A 349 -35.58 14.66 6.03
CA LEU A 349 -36.56 14.37 7.07
C LEU A 349 -37.45 15.57 7.42
N PHE A 350 -37.02 16.82 7.19
CA PHE A 350 -37.83 17.99 7.54
C PHE A 350 -38.60 18.63 6.39
N THR A 351 -38.23 18.35 5.13
CA THR A 351 -38.78 19.02 3.92
C THR A 351 -39.76 18.18 3.11
N ILE A 352 -39.85 16.87 3.31
CA ILE A 352 -40.76 16.00 2.52
C ILE A 352 -42.18 16.04 3.13
N PRO A 353 -43.20 16.48 2.36
CA PRO A 353 -44.58 16.52 2.84
C PRO A 353 -45.17 15.12 3.03
N VAL A 354 -46.01 14.95 4.05
CA VAL A 354 -46.63 13.68 4.48
C VAL A 354 -47.33 12.92 3.33
N ASN A 355 -47.81 13.64 2.31
CA ASN A 355 -48.53 13.08 1.16
C ASN A 355 -47.64 12.38 0.11
N ALA A 356 -46.30 12.48 0.20
CA ALA A 356 -45.39 11.75 -0.69
C ALA A 356 -45.15 10.29 -0.27
N TYR A 357 -45.69 9.86 0.89
CA TYR A 357 -45.38 8.59 1.55
C TYR A 357 -46.48 7.53 1.47
N SER A 358 -47.31 7.57 0.42
CA SER A 358 -48.43 6.65 0.23
C SER A 358 -48.02 5.23 -0.25
N SER A 359 -46.73 4.94 -0.40
CA SER A 359 -46.24 3.59 -0.78
C SER A 359 -44.99 3.18 0.02
N PRO A 360 -44.88 1.92 0.50
CA PRO A 360 -43.67 1.45 1.17
C PRO A 360 -42.53 1.40 0.16
N ARG A 361 -41.51 2.24 0.35
CA ARG A 361 -40.27 2.21 -0.45
C ARG A 361 -39.06 2.09 0.48
N GLU A 362 -38.16 1.16 0.17
CA GLU A 362 -36.80 1.20 0.68
C GLU A 362 -35.99 2.17 -0.19
N SER A 363 -35.42 3.21 0.42
CA SER A 363 -34.49 4.10 -0.26
C SER A 363 -33.10 3.98 0.36
N MET A 364 -32.13 3.48 -0.43
CA MET A 364 -30.71 3.61 -0.09
C MET A 364 -30.28 5.05 -0.39
N VAL A 365 -29.87 5.80 0.65
CA VAL A 365 -29.29 7.13 0.47
C VAL A 365 -27.78 6.94 0.47
N GLY A 366 -27.28 6.60 -0.70
CA GLY A 366 -25.86 6.38 -0.98
C GLY A 366 -25.66 6.31 -2.48
N ASN A 367 -25.22 7.44 -3.06
CA ASN A 367 -24.97 7.64 -4.50
C ASN A 367 -26.21 7.67 -5.39
N GLY A 368 -26.84 8.85 -5.49
CA GLY A 368 -27.83 9.13 -6.53
C GLY A 368 -28.79 10.22 -6.10
N ALA A 369 -28.76 11.35 -6.80
CA ALA A 369 -29.73 12.43 -6.62
C ALA A 369 -31.16 11.86 -6.66
N MET A 370 -31.92 12.12 -5.60
CA MET A 370 -33.35 11.88 -5.60
C MET A 370 -34.00 12.94 -6.50
N ALA A 371 -34.70 12.52 -7.55
CA ALA A 371 -35.53 13.43 -8.34
C ALA A 371 -36.65 13.98 -7.44
N LEU A 372 -36.54 15.28 -7.15
CA LEU A 372 -37.55 16.05 -6.39
C LEU A 372 -38.84 16.16 -7.24
N PRO A 373 -40.03 15.82 -6.70
CA PRO A 373 -41.27 16.21 -7.36
C PRO A 373 -41.47 17.73 -7.21
N GLY A 374 -42.01 18.34 -8.26
CA GLY A 374 -42.11 19.79 -8.44
C GLY A 374 -42.82 20.53 -7.30
N LYS A 375 -42.33 21.76 -7.07
CA LYS A 375 -42.92 22.79 -6.22
C LYS A 375 -44.31 23.18 -6.71
N GLU A 376 -45.37 22.46 -6.33
CA GLU A 376 -46.72 23.04 -6.33
C GLU A 376 -47.54 22.57 -5.13
N MET A 377 -48.33 23.50 -4.59
CA MET A 377 -49.23 23.42 -3.43
C MET A 377 -48.64 23.80 -2.06
N ALA A 378 -48.26 25.07 -1.94
CA ALA A 378 -48.27 25.78 -0.66
C ALA A 378 -49.62 26.50 -0.48
N LYS A 379 -50.53 25.91 0.31
CA LYS A 379 -51.63 26.59 1.04
C LYS A 379 -52.44 25.57 1.84
N ALA A 380 -51.96 25.21 3.03
CA ALA A 380 -52.75 24.61 4.09
C ALA A 380 -52.23 25.15 5.44
N SER A 381 -53.15 25.38 6.38
CA SER A 381 -52.90 26.00 7.69
C SER A 381 -51.77 25.31 8.46
N ASN A 382 -50.80 26.10 8.96
CA ASN A 382 -49.59 25.64 9.66
C ASN A 382 -49.84 24.86 10.97
N ALA A 383 -51.07 24.77 11.47
CA ALA A 383 -51.39 24.10 12.74
C ALA A 383 -51.80 22.62 12.55
N GLU A 384 -52.59 22.29 11.54
CA GLU A 384 -53.07 20.91 11.30
C GLU A 384 -52.02 20.02 10.62
N MET A 385 -51.12 20.62 9.83
CA MET A 385 -49.99 19.90 9.21
C MET A 385 -48.91 19.48 10.22
N ARG A 386 -48.91 20.08 11.42
CA ARG A 386 -47.96 19.78 12.52
C ARG A 386 -48.34 18.54 13.32
N GLU A 387 -49.59 18.08 13.25
CA GLU A 387 -50.11 16.98 14.08
C GLU A 387 -49.91 15.58 13.47
N ALA A 388 -49.31 15.45 12.28
CA ALA A 388 -49.25 14.19 11.52
C ALA A 388 -47.85 13.78 11.03
N LEU A 389 -46.77 14.24 11.68
CA LEU A 389 -45.42 13.82 11.28
C LEU A 389 -45.05 12.49 11.97
N PRO A 390 -44.60 11.47 11.23
CA PRO A 390 -44.24 10.17 11.80
C PRO A 390 -43.01 10.29 12.71
N PRO A 391 -42.95 9.50 13.81
CA PRO A 391 -41.79 9.48 14.69
C PRO A 391 -40.58 8.90 13.96
N ILE A 392 -39.40 9.41 14.31
CA ILE A 392 -38.11 9.00 13.75
C ILE A 392 -37.47 8.01 14.72
N VAL A 393 -37.05 6.86 14.21
CA VAL A 393 -36.28 5.87 14.96
C VAL A 393 -34.86 5.86 14.42
N PHE A 394 -33.90 6.29 15.22
CA PHE A 394 -32.49 6.20 14.88
C PHE A 394 -31.92 4.88 15.40
N ASP A 395 -31.50 4.02 14.48
CA ASP A 395 -30.93 2.72 14.81
C ASP A 395 -29.40 2.81 14.87
N GLY A 396 -28.87 2.86 16.09
CA GLY A 396 -27.45 3.03 16.35
C GLY A 396 -26.63 1.75 16.33
N LEU A 397 -27.15 0.64 15.77
CA LEU A 397 -26.48 -0.67 15.74
C LEU A 397 -25.00 -0.62 15.30
N HIS A 398 -24.69 0.27 14.34
CA HIS A 398 -23.34 0.41 13.80
C HIS A 398 -22.53 1.57 14.41
N LEU A 399 -23.06 2.31 15.39
CA LEU A 399 -22.32 3.29 16.18
C LEU A 399 -21.52 2.59 17.29
N THR A 400 -20.45 1.91 16.89
CA THR A 400 -19.53 1.26 17.83
C THR A 400 -18.48 2.22 18.38
N SER A 401 -18.03 3.17 17.56
CA SER A 401 -17.08 4.21 17.93
C SER A 401 -17.41 5.49 17.16
N SER A 402 -17.61 6.60 17.88
CA SER A 402 -17.86 7.91 17.30
C SER A 402 -17.06 8.97 18.03
N ASP A 403 -16.54 9.92 17.26
CA ASP A 403 -15.74 11.02 17.77
C ASP A 403 -16.62 12.17 18.29
N TYR A 404 -15.99 13.12 18.99
CA TYR A 404 -16.73 14.25 19.59
C TYR A 404 -17.56 15.03 18.57
N SER A 405 -17.04 15.24 17.36
CA SER A 405 -17.71 16.00 16.31
C SER A 405 -19.01 15.33 15.84
N THR A 406 -19.02 14.01 15.70
CA THR A 406 -20.23 13.26 15.34
C THR A 406 -21.24 13.19 16.47
N LEU A 407 -20.79 13.03 17.72
CA LEU A 407 -21.67 13.09 18.89
C LEU A 407 -22.32 14.48 19.01
N ARG A 408 -21.58 15.56 18.76
CA ARG A 408 -22.12 16.92 18.71
C ARG A 408 -23.12 17.09 17.56
N ALA A 409 -22.85 16.51 16.40
CA ALA A 409 -23.79 16.53 15.28
C ALA A 409 -25.09 15.79 15.60
N LEU A 410 -25.01 14.59 16.20
CA LEU A 410 -26.19 13.83 16.66
C LEU A 410 -26.98 14.57 17.73
N ARG A 411 -26.30 15.23 18.67
CA ARG A 411 -26.96 16.11 19.65
C ARG A 411 -27.66 17.29 18.98
N SER A 412 -27.06 17.88 17.95
CA SER A 412 -27.71 18.94 17.16
C SER A 412 -28.94 18.41 16.44
N VAL A 413 -28.86 17.22 15.83
CA VAL A 413 -30.01 16.57 15.19
C VAL A 413 -31.12 16.32 16.20
N TYR A 414 -30.78 15.79 17.38
CA TYR A 414 -31.73 15.55 18.45
C TYR A 414 -32.47 16.82 18.89
N VAL A 415 -31.72 17.88 19.18
CA VAL A 415 -32.29 19.17 19.60
C VAL A 415 -33.13 19.77 18.47
N ASN A 416 -32.69 19.69 17.22
CA ASN A 416 -33.44 20.18 16.07
C ASN A 416 -34.76 19.41 15.88
N CYS A 417 -34.76 18.08 16.05
CA CYS A 417 -35.98 17.28 16.03
C CYS A 417 -36.97 17.73 17.13
N LYS A 418 -36.48 17.97 18.35
CA LYS A 418 -37.31 18.44 19.47
C LYS A 418 -37.88 19.84 19.23
N VAL A 419 -37.08 20.78 18.72
CA VAL A 419 -37.53 22.14 18.34
C VAL A 419 -38.57 22.07 17.22
N ALA A 420 -38.42 21.13 16.29
CA ALA A 420 -39.39 20.87 15.23
C ALA A 420 -40.62 20.05 15.68
N HIS A 421 -40.77 19.75 16.98
CA HIS A 421 -41.83 18.90 17.54
C HIS A 421 -41.95 17.51 16.90
N ARG A 422 -40.83 16.91 16.49
CA ARG A 422 -40.75 15.51 16.05
C ARG A 422 -40.14 14.64 17.14
N ASP A 423 -40.82 13.53 17.46
CA ASP A 423 -40.28 12.51 18.36
C ASP A 423 -39.16 11.72 17.66
N ILE A 424 -38.02 11.62 18.34
CA ILE A 424 -36.87 10.82 17.91
C ILE A 424 -36.52 9.80 19.01
N GLU A 425 -36.49 8.52 18.64
CA GLU A 425 -36.17 7.40 19.52
C GLU A 425 -34.86 6.76 19.05
N PHE A 426 -33.92 6.53 19.96
CA PHE A 426 -32.67 5.83 19.66
C PHE A 426 -32.80 4.36 20.08
N ILE A 427 -32.52 3.44 19.16
CA ILE A 427 -32.51 1.99 19.40
C ILE A 427 -31.09 1.46 19.14
N ASN A 428 -30.71 0.35 19.77
CA ASN A 428 -29.41 -0.33 19.58
C ASN A 428 -28.19 0.59 19.73
N THR A 429 -28.31 1.63 20.57
CA THR A 429 -27.24 2.61 20.82
C THR A 429 -26.71 2.39 22.23
N SER A 430 -25.39 2.43 22.43
CA SER A 430 -24.80 2.23 23.77
C SER A 430 -25.20 3.35 24.73
N ASP A 431 -25.31 3.02 26.02
CA ASP A 431 -25.71 3.98 27.04
C ASP A 431 -24.71 5.13 27.21
N GLU A 432 -23.41 4.86 27.02
CA GLU A 432 -22.36 5.87 27.02
C GLU A 432 -22.57 6.94 25.93
N ILE A 433 -22.92 6.50 24.71
CA ILE A 433 -23.20 7.39 23.58
C ILE A 433 -24.48 8.18 23.82
N LEU A 434 -25.53 7.51 24.31
CA LEU A 434 -26.81 8.12 24.66
C LEU A 434 -26.65 9.20 25.73
N ASP A 435 -25.77 8.97 26.70
CA ASP A 435 -25.40 9.95 27.70
C ASP A 435 -24.70 11.17 27.09
N LEU A 436 -23.84 11.02 26.09
CA LEU A 436 -23.22 12.20 25.48
C LEU A 436 -24.20 13.03 24.62
N ILE A 437 -25.20 12.39 24.02
CA ILE A 437 -26.12 13.02 23.06
C ILE A 437 -27.29 13.72 23.78
N MET A 438 -27.88 13.11 24.81
CA MET A 438 -29.11 13.62 25.44
C MET A 438 -28.86 14.77 26.44
N PRO A 439 -29.73 15.79 26.47
CA PRO A 439 -29.65 16.87 27.47
C PRO A 439 -29.99 16.35 28.88
N PHE A 440 -29.39 16.98 29.90
CA PHE A 440 -29.42 16.54 31.29
C PHE A 440 -30.83 16.29 31.87
N ARG A 441 -31.83 17.04 31.43
CA ARG A 441 -33.21 16.94 31.91
C ARG A 441 -33.90 15.63 31.48
N GLU A 442 -33.61 15.16 30.27
CA GLU A 442 -34.17 13.92 29.72
C GLU A 442 -33.41 12.69 30.23
N LYS A 443 -32.11 12.81 30.48
CA LYS A 443 -31.36 11.77 31.22
C LYS A 443 -32.00 11.44 32.57
N LYS A 444 -32.42 12.48 33.30
CA LYS A 444 -33.07 12.32 34.60
C LYS A 444 -34.43 11.62 34.49
N GLN A 445 -35.20 11.90 33.43
CA GLN A 445 -36.46 11.20 33.14
C GLN A 445 -36.25 9.74 32.71
N ARG A 446 -35.23 9.44 31.90
CA ARG A 446 -34.86 8.08 31.51
C ARG A 446 -34.39 7.24 32.71
N ASN A 447 -33.51 7.80 33.55
CA ASN A 447 -33.01 7.10 34.73
C ASN A 447 -34.08 6.91 35.82
N THR A 448 -35.10 7.77 35.88
CA THR A 448 -36.26 7.56 36.77
C THR A 448 -37.24 6.53 36.22
N GLY A 449 -37.41 6.42 34.90
CA GLY A 449 -38.22 5.38 34.26
C GLY A 449 -37.59 3.97 34.30
N ASN A 450 -36.26 3.86 34.17
CA ASN A 450 -35.55 2.58 34.30
C ASN A 450 -35.43 2.10 35.76
N ASN A 451 -35.47 3.00 36.75
CA ASN A 451 -35.49 2.65 38.17
C ASN A 451 -36.90 2.27 38.69
N SER A 452 -37.92 2.34 37.83
CA SER A 452 -39.31 1.99 38.15
C SER A 452 -39.80 0.70 37.48
N LEU A 453 -38.89 -0.12 36.95
CA LEU A 453 -39.15 -1.43 36.36
C LEU A 453 -38.45 -2.55 37.14
#